data_AF-A0A971QHT7-F1
#
_entry.id   AF-A0A971QHT7-F1
#
_cell.length_a   1.000
_cell.length_b   1.000
_cell.length_c   1.000
_cell.angle_alpha   90.00
_cell.angle_beta   90.00
_cell.angle_gamma   90.00
#
_symmetry.space_group_name_H-M   'P 1'
#
loop_
_entity.id
_entity.type
_entity.pdbx_description
1 polymer ?
#
loop_
_entity_poly.entity_id
_entity_poly.type
_entity_poly.pdbx_seq_one_letter_code
_entity_poly.pdbx_strand_id
1 'polypeptide(L)' 'MIRLTAHYDGKVLIPDEPVTLPAGVPLEVTVQASEHLPANGDPILAFVGLGAEAWTGVEPVQYQRKEREGWE' A
#
# COMPACT_ATOMS: atom_id res chain seq x y z
N MET A 1 -9.75 27.33 13.22
CA MET A 1 -8.85 26.38 12.53
C MET A 1 -9.67 25.68 11.48
N ILE A 2 -9.37 25.87 10.20
CA ILE A 2 -10.09 25.22 9.09
C ILE A 2 -9.39 23.88 8.85
N ARG A 3 -10.16 22.79 8.75
CA ARG A 3 -9.65 21.45 8.47
C ARG A 3 -10.31 20.98 7.18
N LEU A 4 -9.50 20.64 6.19
CA LEU A 4 -9.93 20.18 4.88
C LEU A 4 -9.22 18.87 4.55
N THR A 5 -9.85 18.04 3.74
CA THR A 5 -9.20 16.86 3.15
C THR A 5 -8.64 17.24 1.80
N ALA A 6 -7.46 16.71 1.50
CA ALA A 6 -6.75 16.97 0.26
C ALA A 6 -5.86 15.77 -0.08
N HIS A 7 -5.68 15.52 -1.36
CA HIS A 7 -4.70 14.56 -1.85
C HIS A 7 -3.43 15.26 -2.32
N TYR A 8 -2.30 14.56 -2.23
CA TYR A 8 -0.99 15.04 -2.65
C TYR A 8 -0.62 14.50 -4.03
N ASP A 9 -0.38 15.41 -4.98
CA ASP A 9 0.05 15.10 -6.35
C ASP A 9 1.48 15.61 -6.57
N GLY A 10 2.47 14.89 -6.02
CA GLY A 10 3.91 15.03 -6.26
C GLY A 10 4.57 16.38 -5.93
N LYS A 11 3.78 17.41 -5.61
CA LYS A 11 4.16 18.79 -5.31
C LYS A 11 2.97 19.64 -4.88
N VAL A 12 1.75 19.27 -5.26
CA VAL A 12 0.53 20.05 -5.04
C VAL A 12 -0.38 19.33 -4.05
N LEU A 13 -0.96 20.08 -3.10
CA LEU A 13 -2.09 19.61 -2.29
C LEU A 13 -3.39 20.07 -2.95
N ILE A 14 -4.23 19.11 -3.33
CA ILE A 14 -5.48 19.37 -4.03
C ILE A 14 -6.62 19.07 -3.06
N PRO A 15 -7.40 20.07 -2.63
CA PRO A 15 -8.58 19.83 -1.80
C PRO A 15 -9.58 18.92 -2.52
N ASP A 16 -10.16 17.97 -1.79
CA ASP A 16 -11.15 17.05 -2.36
C ASP A 16 -12.50 17.77 -2.61
N GLU A 17 -12.74 18.85 -1.87
CA GLU A 17 -13.90 19.73 -2.02
C GLU A 17 -13.46 21.19 -2.24
N PRO A 18 -14.26 22.01 -2.94
CA PRO A 18 -13.96 23.44 -3.09
C PRO A 18 -13.83 24.15 -1.74
N VAL A 19 -12.69 24.81 -1.51
CA VAL A 19 -12.45 25.57 -0.27
C VAL A 19 -12.25 27.04 -0.59
N THR A 20 -12.92 27.90 0.17
CA THR A 20 -12.67 29.35 0.13
C THR A 20 -11.60 29.70 1.16
N LEU A 21 -10.40 30.04 0.68
CA LEU A 21 -9.28 30.48 1.52
C LEU A 21 -8.95 31.96 1.23
N PRO A 22 -8.50 32.72 2.24
CA PRO A 22 -8.08 34.10 2.05
C PRO A 22 -6.82 34.17 1.19
N ALA A 23 -6.85 35.03 0.16
CA ALA A 23 -5.73 35.21 -0.75
C ALA A 23 -4.53 35.89 -0.07
N GLY A 24 -3.31 35.49 -0.44
CA GLY A 24 -2.07 36.13 0.03
C GLY A 24 -1.66 35.83 1.47
N VAL A 25 -2.33 34.88 2.14
CA VAL A 25 -2.01 34.48 3.51
C VAL A 25 -1.16 33.21 3.48
N PRO A 26 -0.04 33.13 4.24
CA PRO A 26 0.71 31.90 4.37
C PRO A 26 -0.14 30.83 5.07
N LEU A 27 -0.16 29.62 4.52
CA LEU A 27 -0.88 28.48 5.09
C LEU A 27 0.11 27.58 5.83
N GLU A 28 -0.24 27.20 7.05
CA GLU A 28 0.46 26.17 7.81
C GLU A 28 -0.23 24.82 7.56
N VAL A 29 0.53 23.81 7.16
CA VAL A 29 0.01 22.49 6.81
C VAL A 29 0.41 21.49 7.89
N THR A 30 -0.58 20.85 8.50
CA THR A 30 -0.36 19.69 9.38
C THR A 30 -0.86 18.44 8.69
N VAL A 31 0.06 17.52 8.39
CA VAL A 31 -0.29 16.20 7.85
C VAL A 31 -0.60 15.27 9.03
N GLN A 32 -1.78 14.69 9.03
CA GLN A 32 -2.16 13.66 9.98
C GLN A 32 -2.31 12.35 9.21
N ALA A 33 -1.49 11.35 9.56
CA ALA A 33 -1.70 10.00 9.08
C ALA A 33 -3.03 9.50 9.66
N SER A 34 -4.04 9.35 8.81
CA SER A 34 -5.25 8.64 9.18
C SER A 34 -4.86 7.19 9.44
N GLU A 35 -5.22 6.63 10.60
CA GLU A 35 -5.06 5.19 10.88
C GLU A 35 -5.83 4.32 9.88
N HIS A 36 -6.77 4.92 9.14
CA HIS A 36 -7.16 4.41 7.83
C HIS A 36 -6.03 4.68 6.83
N LEU A 37 -5.03 3.81 6.83
CA LEU A 37 -4.38 3.44 5.59
C LEU A 37 -5.52 3.01 4.66
N PRO A 38 -5.77 3.68 3.51
CA PRO A 38 -6.44 2.96 2.44
C PRO A 38 -5.63 1.69 2.27
N ALA A 39 -6.29 0.55 2.12
CA ALA A 39 -5.65 -0.61 1.56
C ALA A 39 -5.24 -0.29 0.11
N ASN A 40 -4.28 0.63 -0.08
CA ASN A 40 -3.19 0.45 -1.01
C ASN A 40 -2.36 -0.71 -0.45
N GLY A 41 -3.01 -1.87 -0.26
CA GLY A 41 -2.35 -3.12 -0.22
C GLY A 41 -1.70 -3.18 -1.58
N ASP A 42 -0.39 -3.01 -1.60
CA ASP A 42 0.42 -3.62 -2.64
C ASP A 42 -0.25 -4.96 -2.97
N PRO A 43 -0.76 -5.17 -4.20
CA PRO A 43 -1.56 -6.37 -4.48
C PRO A 43 -0.78 -7.63 -4.07
N ILE A 44 0.55 -7.57 -4.09
CA ILE A 44 1.49 -8.57 -3.58
C ILE A 44 1.27 -8.89 -2.09
N LEU A 45 0.97 -7.91 -1.25
CA LEU A 45 0.65 -8.11 0.17
C LEU A 45 -0.75 -8.73 0.37
N ALA A 46 -1.68 -8.55 -0.58
CA ALA A 46 -2.94 -9.30 -0.58
C ALA A 46 -2.74 -10.78 -0.96
N PHE A 47 -1.60 -11.14 -1.57
CA PHE A 47 -1.19 -12.52 -1.86
C PHE A 47 -0.42 -13.18 -0.70
N VAL A 48 -0.32 -12.56 0.48
CA VAL A 48 0.30 -13.18 1.66
C VAL A 48 -0.48 -14.44 2.02
N GLY A 49 0.14 -15.60 1.83
CA GLY A 49 -0.45 -16.91 2.13
C GLY A 49 -0.78 -17.77 0.90
N LEU A 50 -0.91 -17.18 -0.30
CA LEU A 50 -1.27 -17.95 -1.52
C LEU A 50 -0.17 -18.91 -1.97
N GLY A 51 1.08 -18.66 -1.60
CA GLY A 51 2.14 -19.66 -1.65
C GLY A 51 2.08 -20.63 -0.47
N ALA A 52 1.89 -20.13 0.74
CA ALA A 52 1.97 -20.94 1.95
C ALA A 52 0.99 -22.12 1.96
N GLU A 53 -0.26 -21.92 1.51
CA GLU A 53 -1.24 -23.01 1.36
C GLU A 53 -0.82 -24.02 0.30
N ALA A 54 -0.32 -23.57 -0.86
CA ALA A 54 0.14 -24.44 -1.94
C ALA A 54 1.39 -25.26 -1.55
N TRP A 55 2.21 -24.73 -0.65
CA TRP A 55 3.38 -25.41 -0.09
C TRP A 55 3.08 -26.19 1.21
N THR A 56 1.84 -26.15 1.71
CA THR A 56 1.46 -26.88 2.93
C THR A 56 1.48 -28.38 2.67
N GLY A 57 2.36 -29.11 3.35
CA GLY A 57 2.56 -30.55 3.15
C GLY A 57 3.56 -30.91 2.05
N VAL A 58 4.14 -29.93 1.36
CA VAL A 58 5.29 -30.14 0.48
C VAL A 58 6.56 -30.11 1.34
N GLU A 59 7.25 -31.24 1.44
CA GLU A 59 8.56 -31.30 2.09
C GLU A 59 9.61 -30.72 1.12
N PRO A 60 10.26 -29.59 1.45
CA PRO A 60 11.07 -28.84 0.49
C PRO A 60 12.28 -29.63 -0.06
N VAL A 61 12.88 -30.49 0.78
CA VAL A 61 14.08 -31.26 0.41
C VAL A 61 13.72 -32.37 -0.58
N GLN A 62 12.60 -33.06 -0.37
CA GLN A 62 12.08 -34.09 -1.27
C GLN A 62 11.63 -33.50 -2.61
N TYR A 63 10.96 -32.34 -2.60
CA TYR A 63 10.59 -31.64 -3.83
C TYR A 63 11.82 -31.27 -4.66
N GLN A 64 12.83 -30.65 -4.05
CA GLN A 64 14.06 -30.25 -4.75
C GLN A 64 14.82 -31.45 -5.30
N ARG A 65 14.84 -32.57 -4.57
CA ARG A 65 15.47 -33.82 -5.02
C ARG A 65 14.75 -34.40 -6.24
N LYS A 66 13.42 -34.51 -6.17
CA LYS A 66 12.59 -35.01 -7.27
C LYS A 66 12.69 -34.14 -8.52
N GLU A 67 12.68 -32.82 -8.35
CA GLU A 67 12.91 -31.90 -9.46
C GLU A 67 14.27 -32.18 -10.07
N ARG A 68 15.37 -32.15 -9.31
CA ARG A 68 16.73 -32.39 -9.81
C ARG A 68 16.89 -33.74 -10.53
N GLU A 69 16.33 -34.81 -9.98
CA GLU A 69 16.40 -36.16 -10.55
C GLU A 69 15.43 -36.37 -11.74
N GLY A 70 14.44 -35.50 -11.91
CA GLY A 70 13.45 -35.57 -13.00
C GLY A 70 13.88 -34.89 -14.31
N TRP A 71 15.01 -34.17 -14.32
CA TRP A 71 15.59 -33.55 -15.52
C TRP A 71 16.73 -34.38 -16.13
N GLU A 72 16.99 -35.59 -15.63
CA GLU A 72 17.90 -36.61 -16.22
C GLU A 72 17.12 -37.65 -17.03
#